data_AF-A0A2N3B0B0-F1
#
_entry.id   AF-A0A2N3B0B0-F1
#
_cell.length_a   1.000
_cell.length_b   1.000
_cell.length_c   1.000
_cell.angle_alpha   90.00
_cell.angle_beta   90.00
_cell.angle_gamma   90.00
#
_symmetry.space_group_name_H-M   'P 1'
#
loop_
_entity.id
_entity.type
_entity.pdbx_description
1 polymer ?
#
loop_
_entity_poly.entity_id
_entity_poly.type
_entity_poly.pdbx_seq_one_letter_code
_entity_poly.pdbx_strand_id
1 'polypeptide(L)' 'MATAVIAGGCFWCTEAVFRDVVGVSEVESGYIGGTKPHPT' A
#
# COMPACT_ATOMS: atom_id res chain seq x y z
N MET A 1 2.68 -15.51 6.87
CA MET A 1 3.12 -14.19 6.37
C MET A 1 2.16 -13.15 6.91
N ALA A 2 2.64 -11.98 7.28
CA ALA A 2 1.82 -10.89 7.82
C ALA A 2 1.58 -9.82 6.74
N THR A 3 0.42 -9.19 6.78
CA THR A 3 0.04 -8.13 5.83
C THR A 3 -0.36 -6.88 6.60
N ALA A 4 0.06 -5.71 6.12
CA ALA A 4 -0.34 -4.41 6.62
C ALA A 4 -0.91 -3.58 5.48
N VAL A 5 -1.91 -2.75 5.77
CA VAL A 5 -2.52 -1.80 4.82
C VAL A 5 -2.28 -0.39 5.32
N ILE A 6 -1.73 0.47 4.47
CA ILE A 6 -1.29 1.81 4.84
C ILE A 6 -1.94 2.84 3.91
N ALA A 7 -2.60 3.83 4.49
CA ALA A 7 -3.19 4.97 3.78
C ALA A 7 -2.55 6.27 4.30
N GLY A 8 -1.42 6.66 3.69
CA GLY A 8 -0.54 7.74 4.17
C GLY A 8 -0.36 8.93 3.22
N GLY A 9 -1.23 9.10 2.21
CA GLY A 9 -1.10 10.13 1.17
C GLY A 9 -0.85 9.54 -0.20
N CYS A 10 0.02 10.17 -1.01
CA CYS A 10 0.39 9.65 -2.33
C CYS A 10 1.10 8.29 -2.19
N PHE A 11 0.56 7.25 -2.82
CA PHE A 11 1.08 5.91 -2.69
C PHE A 11 2.48 5.76 -3.32
N TRP A 12 2.86 6.55 -4.33
CA TRP A 12 4.21 6.47 -4.91
C TRP A 12 5.32 6.75 -3.90
N CYS A 13 5.16 7.78 -3.06
CA CYS A 13 6.14 8.08 -2.03
C CYS A 13 6.17 6.99 -0.95
N THR A 14 5.00 6.50 -0.57
CA THR A 14 4.85 5.49 0.49
C THR A 14 5.43 4.15 0.04
N GLU A 15 5.10 3.71 -1.16
CA GLU A 15 5.57 2.46 -1.77
C GLU A 15 7.09 2.43 -1.90
N ALA A 16 7.70 3.53 -2.39
CA ALA A 16 9.15 3.62 -2.53
C ALA A 16 9.87 3.37 -1.19
N VAL A 17 9.37 3.95 -0.09
CA VAL A 17 9.94 3.76 1.24
C VAL A 17 9.80 2.31 1.71
N PHE A 18 8.63 1.68 1.53
CA PHE A 18 8.39 0.32 2.03
C PHE A 18 9.11 -0.77 1.23
N ARG A 19 9.41 -0.53 -0.05
CA ARG A 19 10.22 -1.45 -0.86
C ARG A 19 11.64 -1.63 -0.31
N ASP A 20 12.17 -0.63 0.40
CA ASP A 20 13.53 -0.66 0.98
C ASP A 20 13.55 -1.16 2.44
N VAL A 21 12.40 -1.49 3.03
CA VAL A 21 12.33 -1.97 4.43
C VAL A 21 12.75 -3.44 4.51
N VAL A 22 13.76 -3.72 5.35
CA VAL A 22 14.22 -5.09 5.61
C VAL A 22 13.09 -5.94 6.15
N GLY A 23 12.81 -7.05 5.47
CA GLY A 23 11.75 -8.00 5.83
C GLY A 23 10.43 -7.78 5.07
N VAL A 24 10.30 -6.71 4.29
CA VAL A 24 9.20 -6.55 3.33
C VAL A 24 9.53 -7.36 2.07
N SER A 25 8.64 -8.29 1.72
CA SER A 25 8.79 -9.13 0.54
C SER A 25 8.10 -8.56 -0.71
N GLU A 26 7.03 -7.78 -0.52
CA GLU A 26 6.19 -7.27 -1.60
C GLU A 26 5.44 -6.00 -1.15
N VAL A 27 5.20 -5.10 -2.10
CA VAL A 27 4.40 -3.89 -1.90
C VAL A 27 3.49 -3.69 -3.12
N GLU A 28 2.20 -3.49 -2.88
CA GLU A 28 1.19 -3.21 -3.90
C GLU A 28 0.43 -1.92 -3.58
N SER A 29 0.17 -1.10 -4.61
CA SER A 29 -0.66 0.10 -4.52
C SER A 29 -2.13 -0.23 -4.82
N GLY A 30 -3.06 0.35 -4.05
CA GLY A 30 -4.50 0.16 -4.28
C GLY A 30 -5.36 1.17 -3.53
N TYR A 31 -6.66 0.92 -3.51
CA TYR A 31 -7.66 1.79 -2.90
C TYR A 31 -8.42 1.07 -1.77
N ILE A 32 -8.60 1.74 -0.64
CA ILE A 32 -9.35 1.25 0.52
C ILE A 32 -10.10 2.41 1.20
N GLY A 33 -11.15 2.09 1.96
CA GLY A 33 -11.90 3.06 2.79
C GLY A 33 -13.07 3.75 2.07
N GLY A 34 -13.29 3.47 0.79
CA GLY A 34 -14.44 3.96 0.02
C GLY A 34 -15.65 3.01 0.03
N THR A 35 -16.78 3.46 -0.53
CA THR A 35 -18.03 2.69 -0.65
C THR A 35 -18.29 2.15 -2.05
N LYS A 36 -17.55 2.60 -3.07
CA LYS A 36 -17.68 2.16 -4.45
C LYS A 36 -16.94 0.81 -4.65
N PRO A 37 -17.61 -0.23 -5.15
CA PRO A 37 -16.93 -1.47 -5.53
C PRO A 37 -16.05 -1.25 -6.78
N HIS A 38 -14.90 -1.93 -6.83
CA HIS A 38 -13.91 -1.88 -7.92
C HIS A 38 -13.56 -0.45 -8.38
N PRO A 39 -13.02 0.40 -7.49
CA PRO A 39 -12.52 1.71 -7.87
C PRO A 39 -11.27 1.58 -8.77
N THR A 40 -11.09 2.55 -9.65
CA THR A 40 -9.96 2.69 -10.59
C THR A 40 -9.38 4.07 -10.47
#